data_AF-A0A9E4YD84-F1
#
_entry.id   AF-A0A9E4YD84-F1
#
_cell.length_a   1.000
_cell.length_b   1.000
_cell.length_c   1.000
_cell.angle_alpha   90.00
_cell.angle_beta   90.00
_cell.angle_gamma   90.00
#
_symmetry.space_group_name_H-M   'P 1'
#
loop_
_entity.id
_entity.type
_entity.pdbx_description
1 polymer ?
#
loop_
_entity_poly.entity_id
_entity_poly.type
_entity_poly.pdbx_seq_one_letter_code
_entity_poly.pdbx_strand_id
1 'polypeptide(L)'
;MSTGRYMITNDCTSCGVCEYMCPQDAIKEAPNQFVIRRHLCDGCGECVPFCPVRAIVPAADFAARQQETRTAQLRRILKRD
;
A
#
# COMPACT_ATOMS: atom_id res chain seq x y z
N MET A 1 5.95 2.86 18.26
CA MET A 1 6.24 3.03 16.82
C MET A 1 5.51 1.92 16.09
N SER A 2 4.65 2.27 15.13
CA SER A 2 3.71 1.35 14.50
C SER A 2 4.45 0.24 13.73
N THR A 3 4.47 -0.95 14.31
CA THR A 3 5.01 -2.19 13.73
C THR A 3 4.13 -2.63 12.56
N GLY A 4 4.41 -2.16 11.35
CA GLY A 4 3.63 -2.52 10.17
C GLY A 4 4.41 -2.35 8.87
N ARG A 5 4.21 -3.28 7.93
CA ARG A 5 4.71 -3.14 6.56
C ARG A 5 3.95 -2.05 5.82
N TYR A 6 4.52 -1.55 4.73
CA TYR A 6 3.88 -0.56 3.86
C TYR A 6 3.33 -1.19 2.57
N MET A 7 2.39 -0.50 1.94
CA MET A 7 1.83 -0.81 0.63
C MET A 7 1.72 0.47 -0.20
N ILE A 8 1.86 0.34 -1.52
CA ILE A 8 1.63 1.43 -2.48
C ILE A 8 0.19 1.32 -2.99
N THR A 9 -0.57 2.41 -2.92
CA THR A 9 -1.94 2.53 -3.45
C THR A 9 -1.92 2.82 -4.95
N ASN A 10 -3.10 2.72 -5.57
CA ASN A 10 -3.30 3.08 -6.97
C ASN A 10 -3.14 4.58 -7.27
N ASP A 11 -2.86 5.42 -6.26
CA ASP A 11 -2.53 6.83 -6.45
C ASP A 11 -1.07 7.01 -6.94
N CYS A 12 -0.30 5.92 -7.03
CA CYS A 12 1.06 5.92 -7.54
C CYS A 12 1.14 6.48 -8.97
N THR A 13 2.05 7.43 -9.18
CA THR A 13 2.32 8.06 -10.48
C THR A 13 3.58 7.56 -11.15
N SER A 14 4.15 6.45 -10.67
CA SER A 14 5.37 5.84 -11.21
C SER A 14 6.62 6.75 -11.26
N CYS A 15 6.75 7.67 -10.30
CA CYS A 15 7.90 8.60 -10.26
C CYS A 15 9.25 7.96 -9.87
N GLY A 16 9.27 6.74 -9.34
CA GLY A 16 10.49 5.99 -9.01
C GLY A 16 11.25 6.40 -7.74
N VAL A 17 11.00 7.57 -7.15
CA VAL A 17 11.75 8.07 -5.98
C VAL A 17 11.76 7.08 -4.81
N CYS A 18 10.63 6.41 -4.57
CA CYS A 18 10.49 5.46 -3.46
C CYS A 18 11.34 4.19 -3.62
N GLU A 19 11.67 3.78 -4.85
CA GLU A 19 12.58 2.65 -5.10
C GLU A 19 13.99 2.99 -4.62
N TYR A 20 14.49 4.17 -5.00
CA TYR A 20 15.82 4.65 -4.61
C TYR A 20 15.99 4.82 -3.09
N MET A 21 14.93 5.21 -2.39
CA MET A 21 14.96 5.45 -0.94
C MET A 21 14.83 4.17 -0.11
N CYS A 22 14.57 3.01 -0.71
CA CYS A 22 14.30 1.79 0.05
C CYS A 22 15.60 1.07 0.43
N PRO A 23 16.02 1.06 1.71
CA PRO A 23 17.28 0.40 2.11
C PRO A 23 17.24 -1.13 2.00
N GLN A 24 16.04 -1.71 1.88
CA GLN A 24 15.82 -3.16 1.77
C GLN A 24 15.61 -3.64 0.32
N ASP A 25 15.73 -2.73 -0.67
CA ASP A 25 15.32 -2.99 -2.04
C ASP A 25 13.92 -3.61 -2.12
N ALA A 26 13.00 -3.21 -1.23
CA ALA A 26 11.69 -3.82 -1.13
C ALA A 26 10.71 -3.29 -2.19
N ILE A 27 11.05 -2.21 -2.89
CA ILE A 27 10.22 -1.56 -3.90
C ILE A 27 10.75 -1.91 -5.29
N LYS A 28 9.84 -2.16 -6.24
CA LYS A 28 10.19 -2.40 -7.65
C LYS A 28 9.12 -1.89 -8.59
N GLU A 29 9.52 -1.48 -9.78
CA GLU A 29 8.61 -1.16 -10.87
C GLU A 29 7.78 -2.38 -11.33
N ALA A 30 6.49 -2.15 -11.52
CA ALA A 30 5.54 -3.05 -12.18
C ALA A 30 4.81 -2.28 -13.29
N PRO A 31 4.07 -2.93 -14.21
CA PRO A 31 3.65 -2.33 -15.48
C PRO A 31 2.96 -0.95 -15.41
N ASN A 32 2.23 -0.65 -14.33
CA ASN A 32 1.49 0.61 -14.18
C ASN A 32 1.83 1.38 -12.90
N GLN A 33 2.65 0.83 -12.00
CA GLN A 33 2.97 1.43 -10.71
C GLN A 33 4.15 0.73 -10.05
N PHE A 34 4.75 1.38 -9.06
CA PHE A 34 5.68 0.70 -8.14
C PHE A 34 4.91 -0.17 -7.14
N VAL A 35 5.53 -1.29 -6.75
CA VAL A 35 4.96 -2.23 -5.78
C VAL A 35 5.96 -2.55 -4.67
N ILE A 36 5.45 -2.71 -3.44
CA ILE A 36 6.25 -3.17 -2.31
C ILE A 36 6.19 -4.70 -2.23
N ARG A 37 7.34 -5.34 -2.33
CA ARG A 37 7.56 -6.77 -2.04
C ARG A 37 7.49 -6.99 -0.53
N ARG A 38 6.32 -7.43 -0.05
CA ARG A 38 6.02 -7.59 1.39
C ARG A 38 7.05 -8.41 2.17
N HIS A 39 7.67 -9.42 1.56
CA HIS A 39 8.64 -10.26 2.25
C HIS A 39 9.99 -9.56 2.50
N LEU A 40 10.28 -8.47 1.79
CA LEU A 40 11.49 -7.65 1.98
C LEU A 40 11.24 -6.39 2.80
N CYS A 41 9.99 -5.93 2.88
CA CYS A 41 9.64 -4.75 3.67
C CYS A 41 9.69 -5.09 5.17
N ASP A 42 10.61 -4.43 5.87
CA ASP A 42 10.78 -4.48 7.33
C ASP A 42 9.92 -3.46 8.08
N GLY A 43 9.32 -2.50 7.37
CA GLY A 43 8.49 -1.45 7.93
C GLY A 43 9.25 -0.20 8.39
N CYS A 44 10.48 0.04 7.91
CA CYS A 44 11.27 1.22 8.28
C CYS A 44 10.61 2.57 7.95
N GLY A 45 9.79 2.62 6.89
CA GLY A 45 9.03 3.82 6.51
C GLY A 45 9.83 4.93 5.81
N GLU A 46 11.10 4.70 5.47
CA GLU A 46 11.97 5.69 4.81
C GLU A 46 11.38 6.22 3.49
N CYS A 47 10.67 5.37 2.74
CA CYS A 47 10.05 5.75 1.47
C CYS A 47 8.85 6.71 1.62
N VAL A 48 8.18 6.74 2.78
CA VAL A 48 6.93 7.47 3.01
C VAL A 48 7.05 8.98 2.80
N PRO A 49 8.00 9.71 3.43
CA PRO A 49 8.12 11.16 3.27
C PRO A 49 8.48 11.58 1.83
N PHE A 50 9.07 10.69 1.04
CA PHE A 50 9.52 10.99 -0.33
C PHE A 50 8.47 10.71 -1.41
N CYS A 51 7.31 10.14 -1.06
CA CYS A 51 6.25 9.94 -2.03
C CYS A 51 5.49 11.27 -2.26
N PRO A 52 5.62 11.93 -3.44
CA PRO A 52 5.04 13.26 -3.66
C PRO A 52 3.50 13.26 -3.64
N VAL A 53 2.90 12.11 -3.97
CA VAL A 53 1.45 11.89 -4.01
C VAL A 53 0.93 11.13 -2.79
N ARG A 54 1.78 10.86 -1.79
CA ARG A 54 1.41 10.15 -0.55
C ARG A 54 0.71 8.79 -0.80
N ALA A 55 1.12 8.08 -1.85
CA ALA A 55 0.58 6.77 -2.21
C ALA A 55 1.09 5.62 -1.32
N ILE A 56 2.03 5.86 -0.41
CA ILE A 56 2.60 4.83 0.47
C ILE A 56 1.89 4.87 1.83
N VAL A 57 1.19 3.80 2.17
CA VAL A 57 0.38 3.69 3.39
C VAL A 57 0.74 2.44 4.21
N PRO A 58 0.52 2.44 5.53
CA PRO A 58 0.58 1.22 6.33
C PRO A 58 -0.32 0.13 5.75
N ALA A 59 0.15 -1.12 5.74
CA ALA A 59 -0.62 -2.26 5.23
C ALA A 59 -1.95 -2.47 5.99
N ALA A 60 -1.99 -2.08 7.27
CA ALA A 60 -3.22 -2.09 8.08
C ALA A 60 -4.30 -1.15 7.48
N ASP A 61 -3.89 0.02 7.03
CA ASP A 61 -4.79 1.03 6.45
C ASP A 61 -5.25 0.60 5.04
N PHE A 62 -4.38 -0.09 4.30
CA PHE A 62 -4.71 -0.66 3.00
C PHE A 62 -5.80 -1.73 3.11
N ALA A 63 -5.71 -2.62 4.11
CA ALA A 63 -6.71 -3.66 4.35
C ALA A 63 -8.07 -3.08 4.74
N ALA A 64 -8.09 -2.05 5.60
CA ALA A 64 -9.34 -1.39 6.01
C ALA A 64 -10.12 -0.82 4.81
N ARG A 65 -9.43 -0.19 3.84
CA ARG A 65 -10.06 0.37 2.63
C ARG A 65 -10.63 -0.68 1.67
N GLN A 66 -10.06 -1.88 1.61
CA GLN A 66 -10.59 -2.98 0.77
C GLN A 66 -11.71 -3.78 1.45
N GLN A 67 -11.83 -3.71 2.77
CA GLN A 67 -12.81 -4.50 3.52
C GLN A 67 -14.19 -3.82 3.60
N GLU A 68 -14.25 -2.50 3.38
CA GLU A 68 -15.52 -1.78 3.18
C GLU A 68 -16.28 -2.30 1.96
N THR A 69 -15.62 -2.56 0.83
CA THR A 69 -16.32 -3.08 -0.36
C THR A 69 -16.86 -4.48 -0.15
N ARG A 70 -16.08 -5.40 0.47
CA ARG A 70 -16.53 -6.78 0.68
C ARG A 70 -17.61 -6.92 1.75
N THR A 71 -17.51 -6.21 2.88
CA THR A 71 -18.53 -6.29 3.95
C THR A 71 -19.77 -5.48 3.63
N ALA A 72 -19.65 -4.31 2.98
CA ALA A 72 -20.82 -3.57 2.48
C ALA A 72 -21.55 -4.34 1.37
N GLN A 73 -20.80 -4.98 0.45
CA GLN A 73 -21.40 -5.84 -0.58
C GLN A 73 -22.06 -7.09 0.03
N LEU A 74 -21.46 -7.73 1.04
CA LEU A 74 -22.09 -8.85 1.74
C LEU A 74 -23.36 -8.43 2.50
N ARG A 75 -23.33 -7.29 3.22
CA ARG A 75 -24.48 -6.76 3.96
C ARG A 75 -25.64 -6.37 3.04
N ARG A 76 -25.37 -5.97 1.78
CA ARG A 76 -26.41 -5.72 0.77
C ARG A 76 -27.03 -7.02 0.25
N ILE A 77 -26.26 -8.10 0.13
CA ILE A 77 -26.76 -9.41 -0.31
C ILE A 77 -27.63 -10.07 0.77
N LEU A 78 -27.19 -10.03 2.04
CA LEU A 78 -27.88 -10.66 3.18
C LEU A 78 -29.13 -9.88 3.70
N LYS A 79 -29.44 -8.72 3.13
CA LYS A 79 -30.64 -7.92 3.46
C LYS A 79 -31.73 -8.00 2.39
N ARG A 80 -31.58 -8.91 1.42
CA ARG A 80 -32.55 -9.16 0.34
C ARG A 80 -33.29 -10.48 0.61
N ASP A 81 -33.71 -10.67 1.85
CA ASP A 81 -34.62 -11.72 2.33
C ASP A 81 -35.75 -11.04 3.13
#